data_AF-A0A2D8NPU8-F1
#
_entry.id   AF-A0A2D8NPU8-F1
#
_cell.length_a   1.000
_cell.length_b   1.000
_cell.length_c   1.000
_cell.angle_alpha   90.00
_cell.angle_beta   90.00
_cell.angle_gamma   90.00
#
_symmetry.space_group_name_H-M   'P 1'
#
loop_
_entity.id
_entity.type
_entity.pdbx_description
1 polymer ?
#
loop_
_entity_poly.entity_id
_entity_poly.type
_entity_poly.pdbx_seq_one_letter_code
_entity_poly.pdbx_strand_id
1 'polypeptide(L)'
;MPRRPEPIDPRLGVAFSVAEARRMGVSARRLRGRDLEMPFIGARMRTTGAADIASETATPGAAAARRRRQDTARRAAAYNTV
;
A
#
# COMPACT_ATOMS: atom_id res chain seq x y z
N MET A 1 21.58 -12.13 -4.80
CA MET A 1 21.31 -10.80 -4.23
C MET A 1 19.89 -10.39 -4.54
N PRO A 2 18.98 -10.27 -3.55
CA PRO A 2 17.63 -9.76 -3.80
C PRO A 2 17.71 -8.28 -4.19
N ARG A 3 17.45 -7.97 -5.47
CA ARG A 3 17.41 -6.59 -5.94
C ARG A 3 16.23 -5.85 -5.29
N ARG A 4 16.49 -4.63 -4.81
CA ARG A 4 15.42 -3.75 -4.31
C ARG A 4 14.46 -3.47 -5.47
N PRO A 5 13.13 -3.58 -5.27
CA PRO A 5 12.17 -3.19 -6.28
C PRO A 5 12.37 -1.73 -6.66
N GLU A 6 12.28 -1.42 -7.95
CA GLU A 6 12.26 -0.05 -8.45
C GLU A 6 11.03 0.68 -7.91
N PRO A 7 11.08 1.94 -7.47
CA PRO A 7 9.90 2.64 -6.94
C PRO A 7 8.75 2.70 -7.96
N ILE A 8 7.50 2.53 -7.51
CA ILE A 8 6.33 2.87 -8.34
C ILE A 8 6.12 4.39 -8.34
N ASP A 9 5.61 4.92 -9.45
CA ASP A 9 5.26 6.33 -9.61
C ASP A 9 4.39 6.81 -8.42
N PRO A 10 4.84 7.84 -7.67
CA PRO A 10 4.09 8.38 -6.54
C PRO A 10 2.70 8.90 -6.90
N ARG A 11 2.43 9.24 -8.17
CA ARG A 11 1.11 9.72 -8.63
C ARG A 11 -0.01 8.69 -8.50
N LEU A 12 0.31 7.39 -8.44
CA LEU A 12 -0.65 6.32 -8.15
C LEU A 12 -1.15 6.34 -6.70
N GLY A 13 -0.54 7.13 -5.82
CA GLY A 13 -0.89 7.16 -4.41
C GLY A 13 -0.55 5.88 -3.66
N VAL A 14 -1.21 5.68 -2.51
CA VAL A 14 -0.95 4.60 -1.57
C VAL A 14 -1.65 3.29 -1.99
N ALA A 15 -2.84 3.38 -2.57
CA ALA A 15 -3.60 2.27 -3.14
C ALA A 15 -4.12 2.68 -4.51
N PHE A 16 -4.09 1.76 -5.47
CA PHE A 16 -4.41 2.02 -6.88
C PHE A 16 -4.84 0.74 -7.60
N SER A 17 -5.54 0.88 -8.72
CA SER A 17 -5.84 -0.27 -9.57
C SER A 17 -4.67 -0.65 -10.48
N VAL A 18 -4.59 -1.95 -10.75
CA VAL A 18 -3.70 -2.52 -11.76
C VAL A 18 -3.98 -1.92 -13.14
N ALA A 19 -5.26 -1.65 -13.46
CA ALA A 19 -5.65 -1.03 -14.71
C ALA A 19 -5.09 0.39 -14.86
N GLU A 20 -5.26 1.22 -13.83
CA GLU A 20 -4.69 2.57 -13.79
C GLU A 20 -3.17 2.56 -13.89
N ALA A 21 -2.49 1.72 -13.11
CA ALA A 21 -1.04 1.62 -13.16
C ALA A 21 -0.52 1.19 -14.54
N ARG A 22 -1.23 0.28 -15.22
CA ARG A 22 -0.90 -0.11 -16.60
C ARG A 22 -1.09 1.02 -17.59
N ARG A 23 -2.16 1.82 -17.45
CA ARG A 23 -2.36 3.03 -18.28
C ARG A 23 -1.23 4.03 -18.12
N MET A 24 -0.63 4.11 -16.92
CA MET A 24 0.56 4.92 -16.65
C MET A 24 1.89 4.24 -17.03
N GLY A 25 1.85 3.11 -17.74
CA GLY A 25 3.04 2.43 -18.24
C GLY A 25 3.74 1.50 -17.25
N VAL A 26 3.16 1.25 -16.06
CA VAL A 26 3.75 0.31 -15.10
C VAL A 26 3.61 -1.12 -15.59
N SER A 27 4.73 -1.83 -15.71
CA SER A 27 4.74 -3.20 -16.20
C SER A 27 4.06 -4.18 -15.23
N ALA A 28 3.46 -5.25 -15.78
CA ALA A 28 2.85 -6.30 -14.97
C ALA A 28 3.84 -6.99 -14.02
N ARG A 29 5.11 -7.11 -14.42
CA ARG A 29 6.18 -7.63 -13.57
C ARG A 29 6.38 -6.75 -12.34
N ARG A 30 6.36 -5.42 -12.52
CA ARG A 30 6.55 -4.48 -11.42
C ARG A 30 5.40 -4.51 -10.40
N LEU A 31 4.17 -4.69 -10.87
CA LEU A 31 2.96 -4.80 -10.03
C LEU A 31 2.91 -6.07 -9.17
N ARG A 32 3.82 -7.02 -9.41
CA ARG A 32 4.02 -8.23 -8.60
C ARG A 32 5.20 -8.09 -7.62
N GLY A 33 5.73 -6.87 -7.45
CA GLY A 33 6.80 -6.59 -6.50
C GLY A 33 6.37 -6.89 -5.06
N ARG A 34 7.30 -7.42 -4.27
CA ARG A 34 7.10 -7.80 -2.86
C ARG A 34 6.81 -6.62 -1.92
N ASP A 35 7.02 -5.40 -2.40
CA ASP A 35 6.77 -4.14 -1.72
C ASP A 35 5.32 -3.66 -1.89
N LEU A 36 4.50 -4.46 -2.58
CA LEU A 36 3.08 -4.21 -2.80
C LEU A 36 2.25 -5.34 -2.22
N GLU A 37 1.17 -4.95 -1.56
CA GLU A 37 0.11 -5.83 -1.10
C GLU A 37 -1.03 -5.87 -2.12
N MET A 38 -1.83 -6.94 -2.05
CA MET A 38 -3.01 -7.15 -2.89
C MET A 38 -4.23 -7.26 -1.99
N PRO A 39 -4.85 -6.12 -1.60
CA PRO A 39 -6.00 -6.14 -0.69
C PRO A 39 -7.24 -6.78 -1.33
N PHE A 40 -7.41 -6.63 -2.64
CA PHE A 40 -8.46 -7.25 -3.43
C PHE A 40 -7.95 -7.53 -4.85
N ILE A 41 -8.70 -8.34 -5.60
CA ILE A 41 -8.41 -8.65 -6.99
C ILE A 41 -8.43 -7.34 -7.78
N GLY A 42 -7.33 -7.04 -8.49
CA GLY A 42 -7.23 -5.84 -9.31
C GLY A 42 -6.66 -4.60 -8.61
N ALA A 43 -6.47 -4.59 -7.30
CA ALA A 43 -5.66 -3.54 -6.64
C ALA A 43 -4.24 -3.94 -6.37
N ARG A 44 -3.45 -2.88 -6.21
CA ARG A 44 -2.23 -2.91 -5.42
C ARG A 44 -2.20 -1.77 -4.42
N MET A 45 -1.44 -2.00 -3.36
CA MET A 45 -1.26 -1.07 -2.26
C MET A 45 0.18 -1.12 -1.80
N ARG A 46 0.79 0.03 -1.51
CA ARG A 46 2.18 0.08 -1.01
C ARG A 46 2.24 -0.56 0.37
N THR A 47 3.12 -1.53 0.57
CA THR A 47 3.41 -2.06 1.91
C THR A 47 3.95 -0.91 2.74
N THR A 48 3.25 -0.56 3.82
CA THR A 48 3.83 0.33 4.82
C THR A 48 4.84 -0.51 5.58
N GLY A 49 6.11 -0.36 5.22
CA GLY A 49 7.20 -0.97 5.99
C GLY A 49 7.09 -0.52 7.44
N ALA A 50 7.44 -1.40 8.37
CA ALA A 50 7.40 -1.17 9.82
C ALA A 50 8.06 0.15 10.30
N ALA A 51 8.83 0.84 9.43
CA ALA A 51 9.46 2.13 9.68
C ALA A 51 8.49 3.32 9.80
N ASP A 52 7.37 3.37 9.06
CA ASP A 52 6.39 4.47 9.20
C ASP A 52 5.56 4.34 10.50
N ILE A 53 5.60 3.16 11.13
CA ILE A 53 4.87 2.84 12.36
C ILE A 53 5.69 3.26 13.60
N ALA A 54 6.95 3.68 13.43
CA ALA A 54 7.90 3.92 14.52
C ALA A 54 7.89 5.35 15.08
N SER A 55 7.14 6.30 14.50
CA SER A 55 7.13 7.71 14.96
C SER A 55 5.96 8.11 15.85
N GLU A 56 5.16 7.17 16.36
CA GLU A 56 4.01 7.52 17.22
C GLU A 56 4.19 6.94 18.63
N THR A 57 4.86 7.70 19.49
CA THR A 57 4.84 7.55 20.95
C THR A 57 3.41 7.83 21.45
N ALA A 58 2.57 6.80 21.50
CA ALA A 58 1.25 6.88 22.11
C ALA A 58 0.94 5.62 22.94
N THR A 59 0.32 5.83 24.09
CA THR A 59 -0.07 4.84 25.11
C THR A 59 -0.65 3.56 24.50
N PRO A 60 -0.17 2.36 24.90
CA PRO A 60 -0.35 1.11 24.17
C PRO A 60 -1.81 0.71 23.85
N GLY A 61 -2.78 1.03 24.71
CA GLY A 61 -4.20 0.70 24.49
C GLY A 61 -4.91 1.59 23.46
N ALA A 62 -4.69 2.91 23.50
CA ALA A 62 -5.30 3.86 22.58
C ALA A 62 -4.68 3.78 21.18
N ALA A 63 -3.37 3.51 21.11
CA ALA A 63 -2.64 3.34 19.85
C ALA A 63 -3.12 2.11 19.06
N ALA A 64 -3.41 0.98 19.73
CA ALA A 64 -3.87 -0.24 19.06
C ALA A 64 -5.27 -0.09 18.44
N ALA A 65 -6.21 0.59 19.12
CA ALA A 65 -7.54 0.86 18.57
C ALA A 65 -7.50 1.87 17.40
N ARG A 66 -6.58 2.84 17.46
CA ARG A 66 -6.32 3.79 16.35
C ARG A 66 -5.75 3.07 15.13
N ARG A 67 -4.75 2.20 15.32
CA ARG A 67 -4.14 1.39 14.23
C ARG A 67 -5.17 0.52 13.51
N ARG A 68 -6.04 -0.16 14.25
CA ARG A 68 -7.12 -0.97 13.65
C ARG A 68 -8.04 -0.11 12.78
N ARG A 69 -8.49 1.05 13.30
CA ARG A 69 -9.32 1.99 12.53
C ARG A 69 -8.61 2.53 11.29
N GLN A 70 -7.33 2.89 11.41
CA GLN A 70 -6.53 3.35 10.28
C GLN A 70 -6.35 2.26 9.24
N ASP A 71 -6.04 1.02 9.63
CA ASP A 71 -5.90 -0.10 8.69
C ASP A 71 -7.22 -0.38 7.95
N THR A 72 -8.35 -0.36 8.67
CA THR A 72 -9.68 -0.48 8.05
C THR A 72 -9.96 0.65 7.08
N ALA A 73 -9.74 1.91 7.46
CA ALA A 73 -9.94 3.05 6.58
C ALA A 73 -9.04 3.01 5.34
N ARG A 74 -7.79 2.57 5.53
CA ARG A 74 -6.79 2.44 4.46
C ARG A 74 -7.19 1.37 3.45
N ARG A 75 -7.71 0.22 3.93
CA ARG A 75 -8.27 -0.83 3.07
C ARG A 75 -9.57 -0.38 2.38
N ALA A 76 -10.43 0.38 3.06
CA ALA A 76 -11.66 0.91 2.50
C ALA A 76 -11.39 1.91 1.36
N ALA A 77 -10.40 2.80 1.52
CA ALA A 77 -9.99 3.74 0.47
C ALA A 77 -9.52 3.03 -0.81
N ALA A 78 -8.92 1.85 -0.67
CA ALA A 78 -8.50 1.06 -1.81
C ALA A 78 -9.70 0.54 -2.62
N TYR A 79 -10.82 0.13 -2.00
CA TYR A 79 -12.01 -0.37 -2.71
C TYR A 79 -12.52 0.56 -3.82
N ASN A 80 -12.44 1.88 -3.60
CA ASN A 80 -12.87 2.89 -4.57
C ASN A 80 -11.99 2.98 -5.83
N THR A 81 -10.92 2.18 -5.91
CA THR A 81 -9.98 2.19 -7.05
C THR A 81 -10.23 1.06 -8.07
N VAL A 82 -11.00 0.01 -7.73
CA VAL A 82 -11.31 -1.13 -8.62
C VAL A 82 -12.20 -0.72 -9.77
#